data_AF-A0A3B9X2T6-F1
#
_entry.id   AF-A0A3B9X2T6-F1
#
_cell.length_a   1.000
_cell.length_b   1.000
_cell.length_c   1.000
_cell.angle_alpha   90.00
_cell.angle_beta   90.00
_cell.angle_gamma   90.00
#
_symmetry.space_group_name_H-M   'P 1'
#
loop_
_entity.id
_entity.type
_entity.pdbx_description
1 polymer ?
#
loop_
_entity_poly.entity_id
_entity_poly.type
_entity_poly.pdbx_seq_one_letter_code
_entity_poly.pdbx_strand_id
1 'polypeptide(L)'
;MRKTAAVFIPRYFDADGQAKIVKFLHDNSFGEFITIVDGKPSATHAPCLFDDGSGVLSFHIAKANPQWQAIKSQQLLFIVNGPRGHISPT
;
A
#
# COMPACT_ATOMS: atom_id res chain seq x y z
N MET A 1 -10.64 11.69 -14.26
CA MET A 1 -9.70 11.12 -13.26
C MET A 1 -9.48 12.13 -12.16
N ARG A 2 -9.95 11.87 -10.94
CA ARG A 2 -9.73 12.77 -9.79
C ARG A 2 -8.28 12.64 -9.35
N LYS A 3 -7.54 13.76 -9.36
CA LYS A 3 -6.18 13.86 -8.84
C LYS A 3 -6.22 13.53 -7.34
N THR A 4 -5.70 12.39 -6.94
CA THR A 4 -5.30 12.13 -5.55
C THR A 4 -4.35 13.27 -5.14
N ALA A 5 -4.48 13.79 -3.92
CA ALA A 5 -3.51 14.77 -3.41
C ALA A 5 -2.14 14.08 -3.41
N ALA A 6 -1.32 14.39 -4.41
CA ALA A 6 0.02 13.84 -4.50
C ALA A 6 0.83 14.45 -3.35
N VAL A 7 1.32 13.61 -2.46
CA VAL A 7 2.35 14.01 -1.49
C VAL A 7 3.51 14.59 -2.31
N PHE A 8 4.07 15.72 -1.88
CA PHE A 8 5.22 16.28 -2.56
C PHE A 8 6.40 15.30 -2.42
N ILE A 9 6.85 14.77 -3.56
CA ILE A 9 8.03 13.91 -3.64
C ILE A 9 9.16 14.78 -4.21
N PRO A 10 10.21 15.08 -3.44
CA PRO A 10 11.39 15.76 -3.99
C PRO A 10 11.94 14.97 -5.18
N ARG A 11 12.39 15.66 -6.24
CA ARG A 11 12.86 15.02 -7.49
C ARG A 11 13.92 13.93 -7.27
N TYR A 12 14.74 14.05 -6.23
CA TYR A 12 15.76 13.06 -5.88
C TYR A 12 15.17 11.74 -5.34
N PHE A 13 13.94 11.76 -4.82
CA PHE A 13 13.21 10.60 -4.31
C PHE A 13 12.11 10.11 -5.25
N ASP A 14 12.01 10.66 -6.46
CA ASP A 14 11.07 10.18 -7.47
C ASP A 14 11.52 8.78 -7.92
N ALA A 15 10.77 7.75 -7.55
CA ALA A 15 11.11 6.38 -7.88
C ALA A 15 11.12 6.21 -9.40
N ASP A 16 12.20 5.65 -9.95
CA ASP A 16 12.40 5.64 -11.41
C ASP A 16 11.41 4.71 -12.14
N GLY A 17 10.20 5.21 -12.42
CA GLY A 17 9.20 4.63 -13.31
C GLY A 17 8.41 3.44 -12.76
N GLN A 18 7.28 3.17 -13.43
CA GLN A 18 6.34 2.09 -13.09
C GLN A 18 7.01 0.72 -12.97
N ALA A 19 8.00 0.40 -13.81
CA ALA A 19 8.70 -0.88 -13.78
C ALA A 19 9.42 -1.15 -12.44
N LYS A 20 9.99 -0.12 -11.81
CA LYS A 20 10.63 -0.27 -10.49
C LYS A 20 9.60 -0.46 -9.38
N ILE A 21 8.45 0.21 -9.47
CA ILE A 21 7.33 0.02 -8.53
C ILE A 21 6.82 -1.41 -8.60
N VAL A 22 6.57 -1.92 -9.81
CA VAL A 22 6.10 -3.29 -10.03
C VAL A 22 7.11 -4.30 -9.48
N LYS A 23 8.40 -4.14 -9.81
CA LYS A 23 9.46 -4.99 -9.25
C LYS A 23 9.47 -4.94 -7.71
N PHE A 24 9.33 -3.76 -7.13
CA PHE A 24 9.32 -3.60 -5.68
C PHE A 24 8.16 -4.35 -5.01
N LEU A 25 6.96 -4.34 -5.61
CA LEU A 25 5.79 -5.09 -5.12
C LEU A 25 6.01 -6.61 -5.19
N HIS A 26 6.67 -7.10 -6.25
CA HIS A 26 7.04 -8.51 -6.39
C HIS A 26 8.12 -8.93 -5.38
N ASP A 27 9.12 -8.08 -5.15
CA ASP A 27 10.17 -8.35 -4.17
C ASP A 27 9.68 -8.24 -2.72
N ASN A 28 8.59 -7.50 -2.47
CA ASN A 28 8.05 -7.20 -1.14
C ASN A 28 6.53 -7.43 -1.08
N SER A 29 6.09 -8.68 -1.20
CA SER A 29 4.67 -9.08 -1.26
C SER A 29 3.95 -9.09 0.11
N PHE A 30 4.24 -8.10 0.96
CA PHE A 30 3.64 -7.95 2.28
C PHE A 30 3.54 -6.47 2.65
N GLY A 31 2.41 -6.06 3.22
CA GLY A 31 2.20 -4.67 3.59
C GLY A 31 1.06 -4.49 4.58
N GLU A 32 0.69 -3.23 4.78
CA GLU A 32 -0.40 -2.83 5.66
C GLU A 32 -1.47 -2.13 4.85
N PHE A 33 -2.73 -2.55 5.02
CA PHE A 33 -3.86 -1.78 4.53
C PHE A 33 -4.52 -1.02 5.68
N ILE A 34 -4.88 0.23 5.42
CA ILE A 34 -5.44 1.17 6.38
C ILE A 34 -6.81 1.60 5.89
N THR A 35 -7.79 1.46 6.78
CA THR A 35 -9.19 1.84 6.59
C THR A 35 -9.68 2.66 7.77
N ILE A 36 -10.73 3.45 7.59
CA ILE A 36 -11.45 4.08 8.69
C ILE A 36 -12.59 3.17 9.14
N VAL A 37 -12.60 2.79 10.41
CA VAL A 37 -13.66 2.03 11.10
C VAL A 37 -14.13 2.88 12.28
N ASP A 38 -15.42 3.18 12.35
CA ASP A 38 -16.02 4.01 13.42
C ASP A 38 -15.29 5.36 13.64
N GLY A 39 -14.89 6.01 12.55
CA GLY A 39 -14.18 7.29 12.58
C GLY A 39 -12.72 7.20 13.01
N LYS A 40 -12.16 5.99 13.20
CA LYS A 40 -10.77 5.77 13.62
C LYS A 40 -9.99 4.99 12.56
N PRO A 41 -8.70 5.30 12.33
CA PRO A 41 -7.86 4.49 11.47
C PRO A 41 -7.63 3.10 12.07
N SER A 42 -7.76 2.08 11.24
CA SER A 42 -7.46 0.68 11.54
C SER A 42 -6.48 0.17 10.50
N ALA A 43 -5.30 -0.25 10.95
CA ALA A 43 -4.24 -0.81 10.12
C ALA A 43 -4.21 -2.34 10.29
N THR A 44 -4.00 -3.08 9.22
CA THR A 44 -3.82 -4.54 9.28
C THR A 44 -2.80 -5.00 8.26
N HIS A 45 -1.89 -5.84 8.73
CA HIS A 45 -0.88 -6.47 7.90
C HIS A 45 -1.50 -7.59 7.06
N ALA A 46 -1.16 -7.64 5.78
CA ALA A 46 -1.59 -8.69 4.89
C ALA A 46 -0.52 -8.97 3.82
N PRO A 47 -0.32 -10.24 3.44
CA PRO A 47 0.30 -10.58 2.17
C PRO A 47 -0.50 -9.96 1.02
N CYS A 48 0.20 -9.49 -0.01
CA CYS A 48 -0.42 -8.94 -1.20
C CYS A 48 0.21 -9.50 -2.47
N LEU A 49 -0.59 -9.64 -3.52
CA LEU A 49 -0.18 -10.07 -4.85
C LEU A 49 -0.50 -8.98 -5.86
N PHE A 50 0.52 -8.58 -6.63
CA PHE A 50 0.35 -7.67 -7.75
C PHE A 50 0.27 -8.44 -9.06
N ASP A 51 -0.74 -8.15 -9.87
CA ASP A 51 -0.94 -8.75 -11.20
C ASP A 51 -0.50 -7.77 -12.30
N ASP A 52 0.53 -8.14 -13.06
CA ASP A 52 1.14 -7.28 -14.08
C ASP A 52 0.22 -6.97 -15.26
N GLY A 53 -0.70 -7.89 -15.58
CA GLY A 53 -1.61 -7.75 -16.73
C GLY A 53 -2.74 -6.76 -16.46
N SER A 54 -3.28 -6.78 -15.24
CA SER A 54 -4.42 -5.96 -14.82
C SER A 54 -4.03 -4.73 -14.00
N GLY A 55 -2.82 -4.70 -13.45
CA GLY A 55 -2.36 -3.65 -12.54
C GLY A 55 -3.08 -3.69 -11.18
N VAL A 56 -3.66 -4.85 -10.81
CA VAL A 56 -4.43 -5.02 -9.58
C VAL A 56 -3.55 -5.54 -8.46
N LEU A 57 -3.59 -4.88 -7.31
CA LEU A 57 -3.06 -5.40 -6.04
C LEU A 57 -4.19 -6.09 -5.27
N SER A 58 -4.01 -7.36 -4.96
CA SER A 58 -4.97 -8.19 -4.22
C SER A 58 -4.40 -8.63 -2.87
N PHE A 59 -5.26 -8.76 -1.86
CA PHE A 59 -4.91 -9.24 -0.53
C PHE A 59 -6.13 -9.91 0.12
N HIS A 60 -5.90 -10.69 1.18
CA HIS A 60 -6.97 -11.40 1.90
C HIS A 60 -7.30 -10.74 3.23
N ILE A 61 -8.59 -10.76 3.60
CA ILE A 61 -9.07 -10.35 4.91
C ILE A 61 -10.18 -11.30 5.41
N ALA A 62 -10.14 -11.64 6.69
CA ALA A 62 -11.19 -12.43 7.32
C ALA A 62 -12.50 -11.63 7.46
N LYS A 63 -13.65 -12.28 7.23
CA LYS A 63 -14.98 -11.67 7.42
C LYS A 63 -15.28 -11.26 8.87
N ALA A 64 -14.52 -11.76 9.85
CA ALA A 64 -14.63 -11.32 11.23
C ALA A 64 -14.08 -9.90 11.46
N ASN A 65 -13.21 -9.40 10.56
CA ASN A 65 -12.58 -8.10 10.72
C ASN A 65 -13.49 -6.98 10.18
N PRO A 66 -13.88 -5.98 10.98
CA PRO A 66 -14.80 -4.92 10.53
C PRO A 66 -14.39 -4.22 9.23
N GLN A 67 -13.09 -4.20 8.92
CA GLN A 67 -12.55 -3.55 7.74
C GLN A 67 -13.09 -4.12 6.41
N TRP A 68 -13.53 -5.39 6.31
CA TRP A 68 -14.04 -5.94 5.04
C TRP A 68 -15.34 -5.25 4.58
N GLN A 69 -16.12 -4.72 5.54
CA GLN A 69 -17.29 -3.91 5.23
C GLN A 69 -16.86 -2.49 4.92
N ALA A 70 -15.94 -1.97 5.73
CA ALA A 70 -15.45 -0.61 5.63
C ALA A 70 -14.85 -0.30 4.25
N ILE A 71 -14.10 -1.23 3.64
CA ILE A 71 -13.50 -1.05 2.30
C ILE A 71 -14.52 -0.86 1.17
N LYS A 72 -15.80 -1.23 1.36
CA LYS A 72 -16.82 -1.11 0.31
C LYS A 72 -17.30 0.33 0.09
N SER A 73 -17.17 1.19 1.09
CA SER A 73 -17.71 2.55 1.09
C SER A 73 -16.63 3.64 1.15
N GLN A 74 -15.35 3.27 1.05
CA GLN A 74 -14.24 4.21 1.13
C GLN A 74 -13.05 3.79 0.26
N GLN A 75 -12.10 4.70 0.08
CA GLN A 75 -10.77 4.36 -0.39
C GLN A 75 -9.91 3.91 0.80
N LEU A 76 -9.06 2.91 0.58
CA LEU A 76 -8.07 2.47 1.55
C LEU A 76 -6.67 2.94 1.14
N LEU A 77 -5.76 3.01 2.10
CA LEU A 77 -4.33 3.19 1.85
C LEU A 77 -3.64 1.83 2.02
N PHE A 78 -2.87 1.39 1.03
CA PHE A 78 -2.02 0.21 1.14
C PHE A 78 -0.56 0.65 1.14
N ILE A 79 0.21 0.23 2.14
CA ILE A 79 1.61 0.58 2.31
C ILE A 79 2.44 -0.70 2.21
N VAL A 80 3.36 -0.74 1.25
CA VAL A 80 4.36 -1.80 1.13
C VAL A 80 5.71 -1.23 1.53
N ASN A 81 6.38 -1.89 2.47
CA ASN A 81 7.69 -1.48 2.95
C ASN A 81 8.74 -2.49 2.51
N GLY A 82 9.91 -1.99 2.12
CA GLY A 82 11.08 -2.81 1.82
C GLY A 82 11.87 -3.15 3.09
N PRO A 83 13.02 -3.83 2.93
CA PRO A 83 13.94 -4.09 4.04
C PRO A 83 14.31 -2.79 4.76
N ARG A 84 14.36 -2.82 6.09
CA ARG A 84 14.72 -1.64 6.90
C ARG A 84 16.14 -1.20 6.58
N GLY A 85 16.31 0.02 6.07
CA GLY A 85 17.59 0.63 5.76
C GLY A 85 17.96 1.72 6.77
N HIS A 86 18.08 1.38 8.05
CA HIS A 86 18.60 2.36 9.02
C HIS A 86 20.07 2.65 8.70
N ILE A 87 20.36 3.88 8.28
CA ILE A 87 21.72 4.37 8.08
C ILE A 87 22.08 5.23 9.29
N SER A 88 23.05 4.80 10.10
CA SER A 88 23.62 5.65 11.13
C SER A 88 24.61 6.62 10.48
N PRO A 89 24.47 7.93 10.65
CA PRO A 89 25.55 8.86 10.29
C PRO A 89 26.74 8.60 11.22
N THR A 90 27.94 8.55 10.64
CA THR A 90 29.21 8.77 11.35
C THR A 90 29.64 10.22 11.17
#